data_AF-K3XD79-F1
#
_entry.id   AF-K3XD79-F1
#
_cell.length_a   1.000
_cell.length_b   1.000
_cell.length_c   1.000
_cell.angle_alpha   90.00
_cell.angle_beta   90.00
_cell.angle_gamma   90.00
#
_symmetry.space_group_name_H-M   'P 1'
#
loop_
_entity.id
_entity.type
_entity.pdbx_description
1 polymer ?
#
loop_
_entity_poly.entity_id
_entity_poly.type
_entity_poly.pdbx_seq_one_letter_code
_entity_poly.pdbx_strand_id
1 'polypeptide(L)'
;MDELMNVHVERQVEPNPSRNDIMDWDGEYTLQDVMDANGLVEATAPPTGNCQFYVVAEAMLQITQDDKANEKLLEATAGRIKQSMDAAARLNFDLEFPEGTHMGILEALGRGDRKMKPKERKTEVLNYFKDIASSSSSRSSTLPRSVWGGSESLRMAAKALQKKIFVLIETTHNPESTKEASFCQPKSMRARGSNGKKSFVKKESKQRPRAARYQS
;
A
#
# COMPACT_ATOMS: atom_id res chain seq x y z
N MET A 1 -39.89 12.02 -24.22
CA MET A 1 -39.98 13.37 -23.66
C MET A 1 -40.00 13.14 -22.16
N ASP A 2 -38.91 13.35 -21.41
CA ASP A 2 -37.86 14.37 -21.49
C ASP A 2 -36.52 13.78 -21.02
N GLU A 3 -35.47 13.84 -21.83
CA GLU A 3 -34.37 14.82 -21.87
C GLU A 3 -33.26 14.63 -20.81
N LEU A 4 -32.04 14.64 -21.34
CA LEU A 4 -30.74 14.35 -20.75
C LEU A 4 -30.36 15.28 -19.60
N MET A 5 -29.75 14.71 -18.55
CA MET A 5 -28.71 15.39 -17.77
C MET A 5 -27.54 14.44 -17.58
N ASN A 6 -26.58 14.52 -18.49
CA ASN A 6 -25.20 14.15 -18.24
C ASN A 6 -24.65 15.09 -17.17
N VAL A 7 -24.66 14.66 -15.91
CA VAL A 7 -23.93 15.38 -14.86
C VAL A 7 -22.53 14.79 -14.80
N HIS A 8 -21.61 15.41 -15.53
CA HIS A 8 -20.21 15.44 -15.15
C HIS A 8 -20.14 16.05 -13.75
N VAL A 9 -19.98 15.23 -12.72
CA VAL A 9 -19.59 15.72 -11.40
C VAL A 9 -18.06 15.84 -11.41
N GLU A 10 -17.56 16.85 -12.11
CA GLU A 10 -16.37 17.53 -11.62
C GLU A 10 -16.79 18.21 -10.33
N ARG A 11 -16.62 17.53 -9.20
CA ARG A 11 -16.61 18.21 -7.92
C ARG A 11 -15.31 18.99 -7.86
N GLN A 12 -15.31 20.18 -8.46
CA GLN A 12 -14.42 21.24 -8.02
C GLN A 12 -14.75 21.46 -6.55
N VAL A 13 -13.93 20.87 -5.69
CA VAL A 13 -13.84 21.30 -4.31
C VAL A 13 -13.26 22.70 -4.41
N GLU A 14 -14.10 23.71 -4.27
CA GLU A 14 -13.59 25.06 -3.99
C GLU A 14 -12.67 24.93 -2.77
N PRO A 15 -11.40 25.36 -2.88
CA PRO A 15 -10.48 25.28 -1.77
C PRO A 15 -11.04 26.16 -0.67
N ASN A 16 -11.43 25.55 0.46
CA ASN A 16 -11.71 26.27 1.68
C ASN A 16 -10.38 26.92 2.12
N PRO A 17 -10.22 28.25 2.05
CA PRO A 17 -8.92 28.89 2.25
C PRO A 17 -8.49 28.93 3.73
N SER A 18 -9.15 28.18 4.62
CA SER A 18 -8.87 28.18 6.06
C SER A 18 -8.49 26.81 6.64
N ARG A 19 -8.36 25.76 5.81
CA ARG A 19 -7.85 24.45 6.26
C ARG A 19 -7.51 23.53 5.09
N ASN A 20 -6.54 23.97 4.29
CA ASN A 20 -5.75 23.04 3.50
C ASN A 20 -4.77 22.36 4.46
N ASP A 21 -5.13 21.19 4.98
CA ASP A 21 -4.14 20.26 5.55
C ASP A 21 -3.43 19.49 4.39
N ILE A 22 -3.27 20.17 3.23
CA ILE A 22 -2.13 19.93 2.36
C ILE A 22 -0.98 20.46 3.20
N MET A 23 -0.21 19.51 3.69
CA MET A 23 0.88 19.77 4.59
C MET A 23 1.89 20.61 3.79
N ASP A 24 1.85 21.94 3.96
CA ASP A 24 2.81 22.92 3.41
C ASP A 24 4.17 22.58 4.01
N TRP A 25 4.94 21.78 3.28
CA TRP A 25 6.29 21.37 3.64
C TRP A 25 7.25 21.99 2.62
N ASP A 26 7.75 23.17 2.95
CA ASP A 26 8.54 24.04 2.07
C ASP A 26 10.03 23.60 1.98
N GLY A 27 10.32 22.31 2.17
CA GLY A 27 11.67 21.74 2.17
C GLY A 27 11.79 20.52 1.27
N GLU A 28 12.96 20.29 0.69
CA GLU A 28 13.30 19.01 0.06
C GLU A 28 13.42 17.95 1.16
N TYR A 29 12.32 17.26 1.46
CA TYR A 29 12.31 16.12 2.38
C TYR A 29 12.67 14.84 1.65
N THR A 30 13.55 14.06 2.25
CA THR A 30 13.90 12.72 1.79
C THR A 30 12.82 11.71 2.20
N LEU A 31 12.78 10.53 1.55
CA LEU A 31 11.92 9.43 2.00
C LEU A 31 12.16 9.09 3.48
N GLN A 32 13.42 9.18 3.92
CA GLN A 32 13.83 8.92 5.29
C GLN A 32 13.18 9.89 6.28
N ASP A 33 13.04 11.17 5.94
CA ASP A 33 12.38 12.17 6.80
C ASP A 33 10.91 11.83 7.04
N VAL A 34 10.20 11.43 5.97
CA VAL A 34 8.80 10.99 6.05
C VAL A 34 8.68 9.73 6.91
N MET A 35 9.58 8.77 6.72
CA MET A 35 9.60 7.55 7.53
C MET A 35 9.85 7.84 9.00
N ASP A 36 10.82 8.70 9.33
CA ASP A 36 11.16 9.01 10.71
C ASP A 36 10.07 9.78 11.43
N ALA A 37 9.48 10.79 10.78
CA ALA A 37 8.37 11.57 11.32
C ALA A 37 7.14 10.70 11.64
N ASN A 38 6.91 9.63 10.88
CA ASN A 38 5.79 8.73 11.05
C ASN A 38 6.14 7.46 11.86
N GLY A 39 7.36 7.37 12.37
CA GLY A 39 7.84 6.20 13.09
C GLY A 39 7.73 4.92 12.26
N LEU A 40 8.08 4.99 10.97
CA LEU A 40 8.13 3.88 10.04
C LEU A 40 9.55 3.32 9.94
N VAL A 41 9.65 2.05 9.52
CA VAL A 41 10.90 1.39 9.17
C VAL A 41 10.67 0.60 7.90
N GLU A 42 11.71 0.49 7.08
CA GLU A 42 11.68 -0.35 5.90
C GLU A 42 11.50 -1.82 6.28
N ALA A 43 10.63 -2.49 5.51
CA ALA A 43 10.39 -3.92 5.60
C ALA A 43 11.30 -4.64 4.61
N THR A 44 12.09 -5.60 5.11
CA THR A 44 12.90 -6.47 4.25
C THR A 44 11.98 -7.47 3.56
N ALA A 45 11.98 -7.54 2.24
CA ALA A 45 11.13 -8.46 1.48
C ALA A 45 11.97 -9.29 0.50
N PRO A 46 11.54 -10.53 0.16
CA PRO A 46 12.31 -11.38 -0.74
C PRO A 46 12.24 -10.82 -2.18
N PRO A 47 13.36 -10.73 -2.91
CA PRO A 47 13.40 -10.22 -4.29
C PRO A 47 12.93 -11.29 -5.30
N THR A 48 11.77 -11.88 -5.05
CA THR A 48 11.28 -13.07 -5.77
C THR A 48 9.95 -12.83 -6.50
N GLY A 49 9.49 -11.57 -6.58
CA GLY A 49 8.15 -11.21 -7.07
C GLY A 49 7.05 -11.39 -6.02
N ASN A 50 7.37 -11.98 -4.86
CA ASN A 50 6.48 -12.12 -3.71
C ASN A 50 6.53 -10.94 -2.74
N CYS A 51 7.43 -9.97 -2.94
CA CYS A 51 7.72 -8.89 -1.99
C CYS A 51 6.47 -8.14 -1.52
N GLN A 52 5.62 -7.71 -2.44
CA GLN A 52 4.38 -6.99 -2.13
C GLN A 52 3.49 -7.77 -1.14
N PHE A 53 3.31 -9.07 -1.35
CA PHE A 53 2.43 -9.89 -0.52
C PHE A 53 3.04 -10.22 0.84
N TYR A 54 4.37 -10.39 0.90
CA TYR A 54 5.08 -10.61 2.16
C TYR A 54 5.03 -9.39 3.06
N VAL A 55 5.25 -8.19 2.51
CA VAL A 55 5.15 -6.94 3.28
C VAL A 55 3.74 -6.77 3.85
N VAL A 56 2.71 -7.01 3.04
CA VAL A 56 1.33 -6.91 3.50
C VAL A 56 1.06 -7.97 4.58
N ALA A 57 1.56 -9.20 4.42
CA ALA A 57 1.42 -10.25 5.42
C ALA A 57 2.10 -9.90 6.75
N GLU A 58 3.33 -9.39 6.72
CA GLU A 58 4.06 -8.93 7.90
C GLU A 58 3.31 -7.80 8.62
N ALA A 59 2.81 -6.80 7.87
CA ALA A 59 2.02 -5.70 8.43
C ALA A 59 0.70 -6.20 9.05
N MET A 60 0.05 -7.19 8.42
CA MET A 60 -1.19 -7.78 8.91
C MET A 60 -1.01 -8.59 10.20
N LEU A 61 0.05 -9.39 10.25
CA LEU A 61 0.34 -10.30 11.37
C LEU A 61 1.13 -9.62 12.49
N GLN A 62 1.74 -8.46 12.21
CA GLN A 62 2.65 -7.75 13.10
C GLN A 62 3.87 -8.60 13.49
N ILE A 63 4.44 -9.30 12.51
CA ILE A 63 5.62 -10.17 12.65
C ILE A 63 6.65 -9.84 11.55
N THR A 64 7.91 -10.21 11.77
CA THR A 64 8.98 -10.03 10.77
C THR A 64 9.45 -11.36 10.19
N GLN A 65 10.04 -11.29 9.00
CA GLN A 65 10.70 -12.38 8.29
C GLN A 65 11.98 -12.93 8.94
N ASP A 66 12.47 -12.32 10.02
CA ASP A 66 13.76 -12.66 10.65
C ASP A 66 13.68 -13.94 11.48
N ASP A 67 12.48 -14.36 11.85
CA ASP A 67 12.24 -15.60 12.58
C ASP A 67 11.78 -16.71 11.62
N LYS A 68 12.51 -17.83 11.59
CA LYS A 68 12.15 -19.02 10.80
C LYS A 68 10.79 -19.59 11.18
N ALA A 69 10.35 -19.41 12.43
CA ALA A 69 9.01 -19.82 12.86
C ALA A 69 7.91 -19.01 12.14
N ASN A 70 8.19 -17.74 11.79
CA ASN A 70 7.25 -16.87 11.10
C ASN A 70 7.15 -17.16 9.60
N GLU A 71 8.18 -17.80 9.01
CA GLU A 71 8.27 -18.00 7.55
C GLU A 71 7.05 -18.72 6.98
N LYS A 72 6.65 -19.86 7.58
CA LYS A 72 5.47 -20.61 7.12
C LYS A 72 4.17 -19.83 7.27
N LEU A 73 4.05 -19.04 8.33
CA LEU A 73 2.86 -18.24 8.59
C LEU A 73 2.75 -17.09 7.59
N LEU A 74 3.88 -16.44 7.28
CA LEU A 74 3.98 -15.40 6.26
C LEU A 74 3.66 -15.95 4.87
N GLU A 75 4.25 -17.09 4.48
CA GLU A 75 3.97 -17.76 3.21
C GLU A 75 2.47 -18.10 3.07
N ALA A 76 1.88 -18.71 4.10
CA ALA A 76 0.46 -19.06 4.11
C ALA A 76 -0.43 -17.81 4.03
N THR A 77 -0.05 -16.73 4.72
CA THR A 77 -0.80 -15.47 4.72
C THR A 77 -0.68 -14.75 3.38
N ALA A 78 0.51 -14.70 2.79
CA ALA A 78 0.72 -14.17 1.44
C ALA A 78 -0.14 -14.92 0.41
N GLY A 79 -0.19 -16.26 0.49
CA GLY A 79 -1.06 -17.07 -0.36
C GLY A 79 -2.54 -16.73 -0.19
N ARG A 80 -3.02 -16.59 1.05
CA ARG A 80 -4.40 -16.19 1.34
C ARG A 80 -4.73 -14.79 0.84
N ILE A 81 -3.79 -13.84 0.94
CA ILE A 81 -3.95 -12.48 0.40
C ILE A 81 -4.14 -12.55 -1.12
N LYS A 82 -3.28 -13.28 -1.83
CA LYS A 82 -3.38 -13.43 -3.30
C LYS A 82 -4.73 -14.05 -3.73
N GLN A 83 -5.19 -15.07 -3.02
CA GLN A 83 -6.50 -15.70 -3.29
C GLN A 83 -7.68 -14.76 -3.02
N SER A 84 -7.63 -14.04 -1.90
CA SER A 84 -8.70 -13.10 -1.52
C SER A 84 -8.76 -11.90 -2.47
N MET A 85 -7.60 -11.49 -3.00
CA MET A 85 -7.48 -10.46 -4.02
C MET A 85 -8.16 -10.87 -5.34
N ASP A 86 -7.96 -12.11 -5.83
CA ASP A 86 -8.67 -12.60 -7.03
C ASP A 86 -10.20 -12.62 -6.82
N ALA A 87 -10.65 -13.06 -5.65
CA ALA A 87 -12.08 -13.02 -5.31
C ALA A 87 -12.61 -11.57 -5.31
N ALA A 88 -11.86 -10.62 -4.73
CA ALA A 88 -12.23 -9.20 -4.69
C ALA A 88 -12.29 -8.58 -6.10
N ALA A 89 -11.34 -8.93 -6.98
CA ALA A 89 -11.32 -8.45 -8.35
C ALA A 89 -12.55 -8.90 -9.15
N ARG A 90 -13.10 -10.09 -8.85
CA ARG A 90 -14.28 -10.64 -9.54
C ARG A 90 -15.60 -10.02 -9.07
N LEU A 91 -15.73 -9.73 -7.78
CA LEU A 91 -17.01 -9.40 -7.14
C LEU A 91 -17.67 -8.12 -7.70
N ASN A 92 -16.88 -7.14 -8.15
CA ASN A 92 -17.36 -5.89 -8.77
C ASN A 92 -16.44 -5.41 -9.89
N PHE A 93 -15.99 -6.32 -10.75
CA PHE A 93 -14.93 -6.05 -11.72
C PHE A 93 -15.15 -4.77 -12.54
N ASP A 94 -16.33 -4.58 -13.13
CA ASP A 94 -16.59 -3.44 -14.02
C ASP A 94 -16.66 -2.09 -13.28
N LEU A 95 -16.90 -2.10 -11.96
CA LEU A 95 -16.83 -0.92 -11.10
C LEU A 95 -15.38 -0.58 -10.74
N GLU A 96 -14.58 -1.60 -10.41
CA GLU A 96 -13.18 -1.43 -10.01
C GLU A 96 -12.27 -1.09 -11.18
N PHE A 97 -12.58 -1.68 -12.32
CA PHE A 97 -11.84 -1.60 -13.57
C PHE A 97 -12.83 -1.30 -14.70
N PRO A 98 -13.24 -0.04 -14.89
CA PRO A 98 -14.06 0.36 -16.03
C PRO A 98 -13.36 0.01 -17.35
N GLU A 99 -14.12 -0.28 -18.40
CA GLU A 99 -13.58 -0.76 -19.69
C GLU A 99 -12.43 0.10 -20.25
N GLY A 100 -12.54 1.42 -20.11
CA GLY A 100 -11.52 2.37 -20.57
C GLY A 100 -10.16 2.22 -19.89
N THR A 101 -10.08 1.57 -18.73
CA THR A 101 -8.81 1.39 -17.99
C THR A 101 -8.09 0.10 -18.33
N HIS A 102 -8.76 -0.88 -18.95
CA HIS A 102 -8.19 -2.23 -19.12
C HIS A 102 -6.90 -2.20 -19.95
N MET A 103 -6.86 -1.44 -21.04
CA MET A 103 -5.68 -1.41 -21.91
C MET A 103 -4.47 -0.84 -21.18
N GLY A 104 -4.64 0.27 -20.44
CA GLY A 104 -3.54 0.88 -19.69
C GLY A 104 -2.97 -0.05 -18.61
N ILE A 105 -3.85 -0.78 -17.91
CA ILE A 105 -3.44 -1.81 -16.95
C ILE A 105 -2.61 -2.89 -17.66
N LEU A 106 -3.10 -3.41 -18.78
CA LEU A 106 -2.42 -4.49 -19.50
C LEU A 106 -1.08 -4.03 -20.09
N GLU A 107 -0.98 -2.80 -20.59
CA GLU A 107 0.29 -2.24 -21.07
C GLU A 107 1.32 -2.12 -19.94
N ALA A 108 0.91 -1.59 -18.78
CA ALA A 108 1.77 -1.48 -17.61
C ALA A 108 2.29 -2.85 -17.12
N LEU A 109 1.50 -3.91 -17.32
CA LEU A 109 1.85 -5.28 -16.96
C LEU A 109 2.61 -6.03 -18.07
N GLY A 110 2.82 -5.42 -19.24
CA GLY A 110 3.43 -6.09 -20.40
C GLY A 110 2.56 -7.20 -21.01
N ARG A 111 1.24 -7.15 -20.79
CA ARG A 111 0.23 -8.11 -21.28
C ARG A 111 -0.68 -7.51 -22.35
N GLY A 112 -0.49 -6.24 -22.67
CA GLY A 112 -1.31 -5.52 -23.63
C GLY A 112 -0.97 -5.83 -25.08
N ASP A 113 -1.98 -6.13 -25.88
CA ASP A 113 -1.95 -6.03 -27.34
C ASP A 113 -3.03 -5.05 -27.81
N ARG A 114 -2.65 -4.05 -28.60
CA ARG A 114 -3.56 -3.03 -29.14
C ARG A 114 -4.70 -3.61 -30.00
N LYS A 115 -4.54 -4.84 -30.49
CA LYS A 115 -5.57 -5.55 -31.26
C LYS A 115 -6.62 -6.23 -30.39
N MET A 116 -6.42 -6.31 -29.07
CA MET A 116 -7.39 -6.92 -28.15
C MET A 116 -8.71 -6.17 -28.14
N LYS A 117 -9.79 -6.90 -28.36
CA LYS A 117 -11.17 -6.43 -28.21
C LYS A 117 -11.49 -6.20 -26.72
N PRO A 118 -12.46 -5.35 -26.39
CA PRO A 118 -12.82 -5.07 -25.00
C PRO A 118 -13.06 -6.31 -24.11
N LYS A 119 -13.75 -7.32 -24.64
CA LYS A 119 -13.98 -8.58 -23.91
C LYS A 119 -12.69 -9.37 -23.63
N GLU A 120 -11.75 -9.35 -24.56
CA GLU A 120 -10.44 -10.01 -24.42
C GLU A 120 -9.62 -9.28 -23.36
N ARG A 121 -9.61 -7.94 -23.38
CA ARG A 121 -8.94 -7.12 -22.36
C ARG A 121 -9.49 -7.39 -20.96
N LYS A 122 -10.82 -7.39 -20.79
CA LYS A 122 -11.47 -7.75 -19.52
C LYS A 122 -11.03 -9.12 -19.03
N THR A 123 -11.05 -10.11 -19.92
CA THR A 123 -10.64 -11.48 -19.60
C THR A 123 -9.17 -11.53 -19.17
N GLU A 124 -8.29 -10.78 -19.84
CA GLU A 124 -6.87 -10.77 -19.53
C GLU A 124 -6.53 -10.08 -18.21
N VAL A 125 -7.26 -9.02 -17.84
CA VAL A 125 -7.14 -8.41 -16.50
C VAL A 125 -7.62 -9.39 -15.42
N LEU A 126 -8.70 -10.15 -15.66
CA LEU A 126 -9.11 -11.21 -14.74
C LEU A 126 -8.10 -12.35 -14.66
N ASN A 127 -7.47 -12.71 -15.79
CA ASN A 127 -6.38 -13.69 -15.81
C ASN A 127 -5.19 -13.21 -14.97
N TYR A 128 -4.87 -11.91 -14.99
CA TYR A 128 -3.78 -11.34 -14.17
C TYR A 128 -3.96 -11.64 -12.68
N PHE A 129 -5.14 -11.36 -12.14
CA PHE A 129 -5.43 -11.66 -10.74
C PHE A 129 -5.42 -13.17 -10.46
N LYS A 130 -5.94 -13.98 -11.38
CA LYS A 130 -5.96 -15.44 -11.28
C LYS A 130 -4.54 -16.03 -11.29
N ASP A 131 -3.66 -15.53 -12.14
CA ASP A 131 -2.28 -16.00 -12.29
C ASP A 131 -1.47 -15.65 -11.04
N ILE A 132 -1.68 -14.45 -10.48
CA ILE A 132 -1.13 -14.09 -9.16
C ILE A 132 -1.66 -15.05 -8.08
N ALA A 133 -2.98 -15.25 -7.99
CA ALA A 133 -3.60 -16.12 -6.99
C ALA A 133 -3.11 -17.58 -7.05
N SER A 134 -2.75 -18.05 -8.25
CA SER A 134 -2.25 -19.40 -8.49
C SER A 134 -0.72 -19.51 -8.35
N SER A 135 -0.01 -18.39 -8.28
CA SER A 135 1.45 -18.37 -8.18
C SER A 135 1.95 -18.84 -6.81
N SER A 136 3.13 -19.44 -6.78
CA SER A 136 3.78 -19.86 -5.53
C SER A 136 3.95 -18.68 -4.58
N SER A 137 3.63 -18.88 -3.30
CA SER A 137 3.90 -17.90 -2.24
C SER A 137 5.17 -18.23 -1.46
N SER A 138 5.89 -19.26 -1.86
CA SER A 138 7.09 -19.69 -1.16
C SER A 138 8.22 -18.67 -1.28
N ARG A 139 8.92 -18.45 -0.17
CA ARG A 139 10.02 -17.47 -0.08
C ARG A 139 11.13 -17.77 -1.08
N SER A 140 11.38 -19.05 -1.36
CA SER A 140 12.42 -19.52 -2.28
C SER A 140 11.99 -19.55 -3.75
N SER A 141 10.71 -19.33 -4.04
CA SER A 141 10.18 -19.37 -5.41
C SER A 141 10.31 -18.02 -6.10
N THR A 142 11.12 -17.94 -7.15
CA THR A 142 11.20 -16.76 -8.03
C THR A 142 10.06 -16.79 -9.05
N LEU A 143 9.21 -15.76 -9.01
CA LEU A 143 8.06 -15.63 -9.90
C LEU A 143 8.43 -14.89 -11.20
N PRO A 144 7.81 -15.26 -12.34
CA PRO A 144 7.95 -14.50 -13.58
C PRO A 144 7.34 -13.09 -13.43
N ARG A 145 7.89 -12.09 -14.11
CA ARG A 145 7.44 -10.68 -14.02
C ARG A 145 5.95 -10.49 -14.33
N SER A 146 5.38 -11.33 -15.20
CA SER A 146 3.96 -11.28 -15.58
C SER A 146 3.00 -11.54 -14.41
N VAL A 147 3.47 -12.10 -13.30
CA VAL A 147 2.67 -12.33 -12.08
C VAL A 147 3.17 -11.53 -10.88
N TRP A 148 3.95 -10.47 -11.11
CA TRP A 148 4.35 -9.56 -10.04
C TRP A 148 3.18 -8.64 -9.66
N GLY A 149 3.14 -8.29 -8.38
CA GLY A 149 2.17 -7.33 -7.87
C GLY A 149 2.43 -5.91 -8.38
N GLY A 150 1.35 -5.19 -8.66
CA GLY A 150 1.34 -3.78 -9.04
C GLY A 150 0.39 -2.96 -8.17
N SER A 151 -0.05 -1.81 -8.68
CA SER A 151 -0.98 -0.93 -7.96
C SER A 151 -2.39 -1.53 -7.87
N GLU A 152 -2.78 -2.27 -8.91
CA GLU A 152 -4.05 -2.94 -9.11
C GLU A 152 -4.22 -4.10 -8.13
N SER A 153 -3.16 -4.90 -7.94
CA SER A 153 -3.15 -5.97 -6.93
C SER A 153 -3.19 -5.43 -5.51
N LEU A 154 -2.51 -4.31 -5.21
CA LEU A 154 -2.61 -3.65 -3.90
C LEU A 154 -4.01 -3.12 -3.64
N ARG A 155 -4.65 -2.50 -4.63
CA ARG A 155 -6.04 -2.02 -4.50
C ARG A 155 -6.97 -3.18 -4.16
N MET A 156 -6.84 -4.31 -4.86
CA MET A 156 -7.68 -5.49 -4.60
C MET A 156 -7.34 -6.17 -3.27
N ALA A 157 -6.07 -6.21 -2.87
CA ALA A 157 -5.66 -6.68 -1.55
C ALA A 157 -6.25 -5.81 -0.43
N ALA A 158 -6.21 -4.47 -0.58
CA ALA A 158 -6.80 -3.53 0.37
C ALA A 158 -8.31 -3.78 0.55
N LYS A 159 -9.02 -4.04 -0.55
CA LYS A 159 -10.46 -4.39 -0.52
C LYS A 159 -10.71 -5.73 0.15
N ALA A 160 -9.97 -6.75 -0.24
CA ALA A 160 -10.07 -8.09 0.33
C ALA A 160 -9.83 -8.10 1.85
N LEU A 161 -8.86 -7.31 2.31
CA LEU A 161 -8.49 -7.18 3.72
C LEU A 161 -9.36 -6.17 4.48
N GLN A 162 -10.21 -5.41 3.78
CA GLN A 162 -10.96 -4.27 4.33
C GLN A 162 -10.07 -3.29 5.11
N LYS A 163 -8.87 -3.03 4.59
CA LYS A 163 -7.86 -2.17 5.21
C LYS A 163 -7.26 -1.20 4.20
N LYS A 164 -7.01 0.03 4.65
CA LYS A 164 -6.26 1.00 3.85
C LYS A 164 -4.80 0.59 3.79
N ILE A 165 -4.24 0.56 2.59
CA ILE A 165 -2.81 0.34 2.35
C ILE A 165 -2.25 1.65 1.78
N PHE A 166 -1.17 2.14 2.39
CA PHE A 166 -0.44 3.32 1.94
C PHE A 166 0.90 2.88 1.38
N VAL A 167 1.30 3.45 0.23
CA VAL A 167 2.58 3.17 -0.41
C VAL A 167 3.37 4.47 -0.43
N LEU A 168 4.60 4.43 0.08
CA LEU A 168 5.56 5.52 -0.04
C LEU A 168 6.45 5.22 -1.25
N ILE A 169 6.60 6.20 -2.13
CA ILE A 169 7.41 6.08 -3.34
C ILE A 169 8.39 7.25 -3.33
N GLU A 170 9.69 6.94 -3.35
CA GLU A 170 10.69 7.96 -3.61
C GLU A 170 10.75 8.22 -5.12
N THR A 171 10.38 9.42 -5.53
CA THR A 171 10.53 9.85 -6.91
C THR A 171 11.87 10.54 -7.04
N THR A 172 12.94 9.78 -7.28
CA THR A 172 14.20 10.37 -7.72
C THR A 172 13.97 11.02 -9.08
N HIS A 173 14.25 12.32 -9.19
CA HIS A 173 14.21 13.07 -10.44
C HIS A 173 15.43 12.73 -11.33
N ASN A 174 15.82 11.46 -11.38
CA ASN A 174 16.95 10.98 -12.18
C ASN A 174 16.42 9.99 -13.23
N PRO A 175 16.49 10.30 -14.53
CA PRO A 175 15.95 9.45 -15.60
C PRO A 175 16.60 8.06 -15.70
N GLU A 176 17.70 7.81 -14.97
CA GLU A 176 18.44 6.54 -14.97
C GLU A 176 18.22 5.67 -13.71
N SER A 177 17.53 6.16 -12.67
CA SER A 177 17.23 5.33 -11.49
C SER A 177 15.97 4.50 -11.72
N THR A 178 16.11 3.18 -11.69
CA THR A 178 14.99 2.24 -11.55
C THR A 178 14.13 2.66 -10.37
N LYS A 179 12.81 2.79 -10.59
CA LYS A 179 11.83 3.08 -9.52
C LYS A 179 11.86 1.94 -8.50
N GLU A 180 12.59 2.11 -7.41
CA GLU A 180 12.56 1.20 -6.29
C GLU A 180 11.41 1.60 -5.37
N ALA A 181 10.38 0.76 -5.31
CA ALA A 181 9.29 0.95 -4.36
C ALA A 181 9.71 0.33 -3.03
N SER A 182 10.02 1.19 -2.05
CA SER A 182 10.30 0.75 -0.68
C SER A 182 9.00 0.53 0.08
N PHE A 183 8.90 -0.61 0.74
CA PHE A 183 7.75 -0.96 1.55
C PHE A 183 8.03 -0.67 3.03
N CYS A 184 7.08 -0.04 3.72
CA CYS A 184 7.27 0.45 5.09
C CYS A 184 6.34 -0.22 6.10
N GLN A 185 6.81 -0.37 7.35
CA GLN A 185 6.06 -0.89 8.50
C GLN A 185 6.25 -0.03 9.76
N PRO A 186 5.34 -0.07 10.75
CA PRO A 186 5.47 0.69 11.99
C PRO A 186 6.67 0.25 12.88
N LYS A 187 7.40 1.21 13.47
CA LYS A 187 8.54 1.00 14.41
C LYS A 187 8.18 0.10 15.61
N SER A 188 6.93 0.13 16.07
CA SER A 188 6.45 -0.69 17.20
C SER A 188 6.52 -2.20 16.96
N MET A 189 6.71 -2.64 15.70
CA MET A 189 6.83 -4.05 15.34
C MET A 189 8.24 -4.62 15.56
N ARG A 190 9.32 -3.84 15.39
CA ARG A 190 10.71 -4.32 15.67
C ARG A 190 11.04 -4.45 17.17
N ALA A 191 10.34 -3.71 18.03
CA ALA A 191 10.66 -3.65 19.46
C ALA A 191 10.29 -4.91 20.26
N ARG A 192 9.57 -5.87 19.66
CA ARG A 192 9.15 -7.12 20.35
C ARG A 192 10.21 -8.22 20.39
N GLY A 193 11.43 -7.96 19.90
CA GLY A 193 12.55 -8.92 19.87
C GLY A 193 13.67 -8.71 20.90
N SER A 194 13.61 -7.69 21.76
CA SER A 194 14.67 -7.45 22.74
C SER A 194 14.14 -7.43 24.18
N ASN A 195 14.34 -8.56 24.87
CA ASN A 195 14.34 -8.61 26.33
C ASN A 195 15.37 -7.60 26.87
N GLY A 196 14.88 -6.47 27.37
CA GLY A 196 15.71 -5.46 28.02
C GLY A 196 14.85 -4.57 28.89
N LYS A 197 14.71 -4.93 30.16
CA LYS A 197 14.20 -4.04 31.21
C LYS A 197 14.88 -2.67 31.08
N LYS A 198 14.13 -1.64 30.71
CA LYS A 198 14.48 -0.26 31.03
C LYS A 198 13.24 0.41 31.62
N SER A 199 13.23 0.41 32.94
CA SER A 199 12.41 1.27 33.79
C SER A 199 12.63 2.72 33.35
N PHE A 200 11.58 3.41 32.92
CA PHE A 200 11.62 4.86 32.75
C PHE A 200 10.92 5.51 33.94
N VAL A 201 11.73 6.18 34.76
CA VAL A 201 11.30 7.04 35.86
C VAL A 201 10.58 8.25 35.26
N LYS A 202 9.32 8.44 35.65
CA LYS A 202 8.52 9.62 35.32
C LYS A 202 9.09 10.82 36.11
N LYS A 203 9.84 11.71 35.44
CA LYS A 203 10.12 13.05 35.99
C LYS A 203 8.87 13.91 35.78
N GLU A 204 8.09 14.10 36.83
CA GLU A 204 7.05 15.13 36.89
C GLU A 204 7.71 16.52 36.84
N SER A 205 7.40 17.28 35.78
CA SER A 205 7.66 18.71 35.76
C SER A 205 6.51 19.44 36.46
N LYS A 206 6.82 20.05 37.62
CA LYS A 206 5.91 20.91 38.36
C LYS A 206 5.53 22.14 37.52
N GLN A 207 4.27 22.21 37.08
CA GLN A 207 3.64 23.45 36.62
C GLN A 207 3.53 24.42 37.79
N ARG A 208 4.08 25.64 37.64
CA ARG A 208 3.76 26.78 38.51
C ARG A 208 2.46 27.42 38.02
N PRO A 209 1.45 27.66 38.88
CA PRO A 209 0.21 28.30 38.46
C PRO A 209 0.38 29.82 38.27
N ARG A 210 -0.25 30.34 37.21
CA ARG A 210 -0.47 31.77 36.96
C ARG A 210 -1.46 32.32 38.00
N ALA A 211 -1.08 33.38 38.72
CA ALA A 211 -1.97 34.12 39.58
C ALA A 211 -2.91 35.02 38.73
N ALA A 212 -4.21 34.86 38.92
CA ALA A 212 -5.25 35.72 38.39
C ALA A 212 -5.41 36.97 39.27
N ARG A 213 -5.57 38.13 38.62
CA ARG A 213 -6.08 39.36 39.24
C ARG A 213 -7.55 39.18 39.61
N TYR A 214 -7.95 39.64 40.78
CA TYR A 214 -9.31 40.11 41.05
C TYR A 214 -9.25 41.51 41.64
N GLN A 215 -10.10 42.39 41.10
CA GLN A 215 -10.37 43.73 41.59
C GLN A 215 -11.35 43.68 42.76
N SER A 216 -11.19 44.63 43.69
CA SER A 216 -12.26 45.29 44.45
C SER A 216 -11.74 46.65 44.87
#